data_AF-A0A7C7CH26-F1
#
_entry.id   AF-A0A7C7CH26-F1
#
_cell.length_a   1.000
_cell.length_b   1.000
_cell.length_c   1.000
_cell.angle_alpha   90.00
_cell.angle_beta   90.00
_cell.angle_gamma   90.00
#
_symmetry.space_group_name_H-M   'P 1'
#
loop_
_entity.id
_entity.type
_entity.pdbx_description
1 polymer ?
#
loop_
_entity_poly.entity_id
_entity_poly.type
_entity_poly.pdbx_seq_one_letter_code
_entity_poly.pdbx_strand_id
1 'polypeptide(L)'
;MAASSGMDALYVSMYEPSESINDSRMHDWDATADLIDLAHRRGIDVLALYGDPAWPEADMRCNAHRQPPRSFSPLELMNWVAKYNESRPDYRFDGVTLDVESASGFDETLEGNKYWLEGLLALYKCTLETLPADLKLAVTIKDSCDSVDVAFEGSVKPTRQHIIDLANKGLETVIVAGYRDSADGTIDRIGNEVA
;
A
#
# COMPACT_ATOMS: atom_id res chain seq x y z
N MET A 1 -5.32 8.49 34.67
CA MET A 1 -5.40 7.48 33.59
C MET A 1 -5.22 8.24 32.28
N ALA A 2 -4.18 7.92 31.51
CA ALA A 2 -4.06 8.48 30.16
C ALA A 2 -5.18 7.90 29.31
N ALA A 3 -5.91 8.73 28.57
CA ALA A 3 -6.85 8.25 27.57
C ALA A 3 -6.08 7.37 26.58
N SER A 4 -6.52 6.12 26.38
CA SER A 4 -6.03 5.33 25.26
C SER A 4 -6.34 6.13 23.99
N SER A 5 -5.35 6.39 23.15
CA SER A 5 -5.54 7.14 21.91
C SER A 5 -6.57 6.49 20.97
N GLY A 6 -6.97 5.24 21.22
CA GLY A 6 -7.85 4.46 20.36
C GLY A 6 -7.18 4.13 19.02
N MET A 7 -5.85 4.27 18.94
CA MET A 7 -5.07 3.95 17.76
C MET A 7 -4.58 2.51 17.88
N ASP A 8 -4.85 1.71 16.86
CA ASP A 8 -4.41 0.32 16.78
C ASP A 8 -3.16 0.15 15.90
N ALA A 9 -2.90 1.10 14.99
CA ALA A 9 -1.74 1.05 14.10
C ALA A 9 -1.16 2.46 13.76
N LEU A 10 0.14 2.51 13.49
CA LEU A 10 0.87 3.63 12.89
C LEU A 10 1.43 3.21 11.53
N TYR A 11 1.19 4.05 10.52
CA TYR A 11 1.71 3.86 9.16
C TYR A 11 2.84 4.87 8.94
N VAL A 12 4.09 4.39 8.92
CA VAL A 12 5.28 5.25 8.89
C VAL A 12 5.78 5.35 7.47
N SER A 13 5.69 6.54 6.87
CA SER A 13 6.23 6.78 5.53
C SER A 13 7.74 6.52 5.51
N MET A 14 8.15 5.51 4.76
CA MET A 14 9.56 5.11 4.66
C MET A 14 10.31 5.84 3.55
N TYR A 15 9.61 6.65 2.75
CA TYR A 15 10.21 7.52 1.75
C TYR A 15 10.59 8.87 2.32
N GLU A 16 11.81 9.31 2.05
CA GLU A 16 12.19 10.70 2.13
C GLU A 16 11.96 11.36 0.76
N PRO A 17 11.37 12.57 0.72
CA PRO A 17 11.24 13.32 -0.52
C PRO A 17 12.63 13.54 -1.14
N SER A 18 12.86 12.98 -2.32
CA SER A 18 14.00 13.31 -3.17
C SER A 18 13.50 14.05 -4.41
N GLU A 19 14.34 14.92 -4.99
CA GLU A 19 14.01 15.61 -6.23
C GLU A 19 13.99 14.67 -7.45
N SER A 20 14.29 13.37 -7.26
CA SER A 20 14.46 12.40 -8.33
C SER A 20 14.02 11.01 -7.88
N ILE A 21 13.10 10.40 -8.64
CA ILE A 21 12.67 9.00 -8.48
C ILE A 21 13.83 7.98 -8.57
N ASN A 22 15.02 8.44 -9.00
CA ASN A 22 16.24 7.63 -9.11
C ASN A 22 17.10 7.70 -7.83
N ASP A 23 16.83 8.66 -6.94
CA ASP A 23 17.53 8.88 -5.67
C ASP A 23 16.53 8.86 -4.49
N SER A 24 15.47 8.05 -4.59
CA SER A 24 14.52 7.85 -3.48
C SER A 24 15.31 7.37 -2.26
N ARG A 25 15.44 8.24 -1.26
CA ARG A 25 16.12 7.91 -0.01
C ARG A 25 15.09 7.27 0.88
N MET A 26 15.40 6.07 1.34
CA MET A 26 14.64 5.51 2.44
C MET A 26 14.99 6.31 3.69
N HIS A 27 13.98 6.59 4.50
CA HIS A 27 14.20 7.17 5.81
C HIS A 27 15.17 6.30 6.60
N ASP A 28 15.96 6.93 7.48
CA ASP A 28 16.85 6.20 8.36
C ASP A 28 16.03 5.22 9.21
N TRP A 29 16.21 3.93 8.89
CA TRP A 29 15.52 2.82 9.55
C TRP A 29 15.87 2.73 11.04
N ASP A 30 17.02 3.26 11.47
CA ASP A 30 17.37 3.36 12.88
C ASP A 30 16.64 4.49 13.59
N ALA A 31 16.35 5.60 12.89
CA ALA A 31 15.63 6.73 13.46
C ALA A 31 14.17 6.38 13.85
N THR A 32 13.63 5.29 13.31
CA THR A 32 12.27 4.80 13.59
C THR A 32 12.21 3.76 14.72
N ALA A 33 13.34 3.23 15.20
CA ALA A 33 13.36 2.19 16.23
C ALA A 33 12.73 2.64 17.56
N ASP A 34 13.01 3.88 18.00
CA ASP A 34 12.41 4.44 19.23
C ASP A 34 10.88 4.62 19.11
N LEU A 35 10.40 4.93 17.91
CA LEU A 35 8.96 5.04 17.63
C LEU A 35 8.30 3.66 17.71
N ILE A 36 8.94 2.64 17.15
CA ILE A 36 8.47 1.25 17.18
C ILE A 36 8.37 0.75 18.63
N ASP A 37 9.42 0.89 19.44
CA ASP A 37 9.38 0.48 20.86
C ASP A 37 8.27 1.20 21.62
N LEU A 38 8.12 2.52 21.41
CA LEU A 38 7.08 3.30 22.06
C LEU A 38 5.67 2.86 21.66
N ALA A 39 5.46 2.53 20.39
CA ALA A 39 4.18 2.06 19.86
C ALA A 39 3.83 0.66 20.41
N HIS A 40 4.78 -0.26 20.38
CA HIS A 40 4.61 -1.63 20.90
C HIS A 40 4.30 -1.66 22.40
N ARG A 41 4.93 -0.80 23.21
CA ARG A 41 4.61 -0.65 24.64
C ARG A 41 3.17 -0.20 24.90
N ARG A 42 2.50 0.34 23.88
CA ARG A 42 1.09 0.76 23.91
C ARG A 42 0.17 -0.21 23.17
N GLY A 43 0.68 -1.32 22.64
CA GLY A 43 -0.08 -2.29 21.85
C GLY A 43 -0.49 -1.76 20.49
N ILE A 44 0.30 -0.85 19.91
CA ILE A 44 0.04 -0.23 18.60
C ILE A 44 0.96 -0.88 17.58
N ASP A 45 0.42 -1.41 16.49
CA ASP A 45 1.21 -1.95 15.38
C ASP A 45 1.94 -0.82 14.64
N VAL A 46 3.11 -1.09 14.08
CA VAL A 46 3.85 -0.16 13.23
C VAL A 46 4.10 -0.80 11.87
N LEU A 47 3.49 -0.23 10.83
CA LEU A 47 3.64 -0.68 9.45
C LEU A 47 4.50 0.32 8.67
N ALA A 48 5.44 -0.21 7.90
CA ALA A 48 6.23 0.55 6.96
C ALA A 48 5.36 0.94 5.76
N LEU A 49 5.07 2.22 5.61
CA LEU A 49 4.29 2.76 4.51
C LEU A 49 5.20 3.12 3.34
N TYR A 50 4.88 2.57 2.19
CA TYR A 50 5.56 2.81 0.94
C TYR A 50 4.60 3.52 -0.01
N GLY A 51 4.84 4.82 -0.19
CA GLY A 51 4.20 5.65 -1.19
C GLY A 51 5.25 6.33 -2.08
N ASP A 52 5.13 6.15 -3.38
CA ASP A 52 5.99 6.80 -4.39
C ASP A 52 5.18 6.90 -5.70
N PRO A 53 5.15 8.07 -6.38
CA PRO A 53 4.10 8.36 -7.32
C PRO A 53 4.42 7.68 -8.65
N ALA A 54 3.45 6.93 -9.17
CA ALA A 54 3.48 6.34 -10.51
C ALA A 54 4.45 5.19 -10.73
N TRP A 55 4.26 4.08 -10.02
CA TRP A 55 4.83 2.82 -10.50
C TRP A 55 4.17 2.43 -11.83
N PRO A 56 4.96 2.21 -12.91
CA PRO A 56 4.43 1.74 -14.17
C PRO A 56 3.88 0.34 -13.97
N GLU A 57 2.82 0.00 -14.69
CA GLU A 57 2.21 -1.33 -14.65
C GLU A 57 3.23 -2.46 -14.79
N ALA A 58 4.20 -2.31 -15.69
CA ALA A 58 5.24 -3.31 -15.93
C ALA A 58 6.11 -3.61 -14.70
N ASP A 59 6.27 -2.64 -13.78
CA ASP A 59 7.09 -2.77 -12.58
C ASP A 59 6.30 -3.42 -11.42
N MET A 60 4.97 -3.50 -11.53
CA MET A 60 4.07 -3.99 -10.47
C MET A 60 3.87 -5.53 -10.49
N ARG A 61 4.42 -6.23 -11.48
CA ARG A 61 4.28 -7.69 -11.63
C ARG A 61 5.25 -8.46 -10.71
N CYS A 62 4.91 -9.69 -10.31
CA CYS A 62 5.70 -10.46 -9.32
C CYS A 62 7.17 -10.66 -9.70
N ASN A 63 7.43 -10.82 -11.00
CA ASN A 63 8.77 -11.02 -11.55
C ASN A 63 9.27 -9.78 -12.30
N ALA A 64 8.72 -8.61 -11.99
CA ALA A 64 9.18 -7.37 -12.60
C ALA A 64 10.67 -7.17 -12.32
N HIS A 65 11.43 -7.10 -13.40
CA HIS A 65 12.84 -6.76 -13.33
C HIS A 65 13.00 -5.26 -13.23
N ARG A 66 13.95 -4.80 -12.41
CA ARG A 66 14.35 -3.39 -12.30
C ARG A 66 14.45 -2.76 -13.68
N GLN A 67 13.61 -1.78 -13.97
CA GLN A 67 13.69 -0.99 -15.19
C GLN A 67 14.42 0.33 -14.89
N PRO A 68 15.46 0.69 -15.67
CA PRO A 68 16.01 2.03 -15.61
C PRO A 68 14.89 3.06 -15.84
N PRO A 69 14.85 4.17 -15.08
CA PRO A 69 15.93 4.67 -14.24
C PRO A 69 15.82 4.29 -12.75
N ARG A 70 14.85 3.44 -12.36
CA ARG A 70 14.64 3.02 -10.96
C ARG A 70 15.67 1.98 -10.52
N SER A 71 16.13 2.11 -9.28
CA SER A 71 17.16 1.22 -8.70
C SER A 71 16.59 -0.03 -8.02
N PHE A 72 15.27 -0.13 -7.89
CA PHE A 72 14.55 -1.21 -7.19
C PHE A 72 13.18 -1.47 -7.82
N SER A 73 12.64 -2.67 -7.63
CA SER A 73 11.23 -2.96 -7.89
C SER A 73 10.36 -2.71 -6.63
N PRO A 74 9.05 -2.51 -6.80
CA PRO A 74 8.06 -2.50 -5.73
C PRO A 74 8.23 -3.60 -4.68
N LEU A 75 8.40 -4.84 -5.18
CA LEU A 75 8.48 -6.01 -4.33
C LEU A 75 9.81 -6.08 -3.56
N GLU A 76 10.90 -5.62 -4.18
CA GLU A 76 12.20 -5.53 -3.53
C GLU A 76 12.17 -4.57 -2.34
N LEU A 77 11.44 -3.45 -2.46
CA LEU A 77 11.25 -2.50 -1.37
C LEU A 77 10.50 -3.11 -0.18
N MET A 78 9.40 -3.83 -0.43
CA MET A 78 8.64 -4.47 0.66
C MET A 78 9.49 -5.50 1.40
N ASN A 79 10.35 -6.23 0.68
CA ASN A 79 11.25 -7.20 1.28
C ASN A 79 12.37 -6.56 2.13
N TRP A 80 12.57 -5.24 2.08
CA TRP A 80 13.51 -4.55 2.98
C TRP A 80 13.02 -4.56 4.42
N VAL A 81 11.70 -4.58 4.65
CA VAL A 81 11.14 -4.72 6.01
C VAL A 81 11.52 -6.06 6.63
N ALA A 82 11.39 -7.15 5.88
CA ALA A 82 11.79 -8.48 6.35
C ALA A 82 13.26 -8.50 6.79
N LYS A 83 14.16 -7.95 5.96
CA LYS A 83 15.59 -7.83 6.28
C LYS A 83 15.86 -6.93 7.48
N TYR A 84 15.13 -5.82 7.60
CA TYR A 84 15.23 -4.94 8.76
C TYR A 84 14.84 -5.68 10.04
N ASN A 85 13.69 -6.37 10.04
CA ASN A 85 13.20 -7.14 11.17
C ASN A 85 14.16 -8.28 11.58
N GLU A 86 14.80 -8.96 10.62
CA GLU A 86 15.84 -9.95 10.87
C GLU A 86 17.06 -9.32 11.59
N SER A 87 17.45 -8.11 11.19
CA SER A 87 18.60 -7.39 11.75
C SER A 87 18.33 -6.72 13.10
N ARG A 88 17.06 -6.41 13.39
CA ARG A 88 16.61 -5.67 14.59
C ARG A 88 15.35 -6.32 15.18
N PRO A 89 15.46 -7.54 15.76
CA PRO A 89 14.30 -8.29 16.23
C PRO A 89 13.51 -7.62 17.35
N ASP A 90 14.15 -6.72 18.10
CA ASP A 90 13.57 -5.95 19.21
C ASP A 90 12.78 -4.72 18.75
N TYR A 91 12.98 -4.28 17.51
CA TYR A 91 12.35 -3.08 16.94
C TYR A 91 11.73 -3.41 15.58
N ARG A 92 10.93 -4.46 15.52
CA ARG A 92 10.36 -4.92 14.25
C ARG A 92 9.21 -4.03 13.78
N PHE A 93 9.07 -3.86 12.47
CA PHE A 93 7.77 -3.51 11.91
C PHE A 93 6.83 -4.71 11.97
N ASP A 94 5.54 -4.44 12.15
CA ASP A 94 4.49 -5.45 12.15
C ASP A 94 3.97 -5.71 10.74
N GLY A 95 4.32 -4.87 9.76
CA GLY A 95 3.87 -5.07 8.39
C GLY A 95 4.31 -4.00 7.40
N VAL A 96 3.75 -4.09 6.20
CA VAL A 96 3.93 -3.15 5.10
C VAL A 96 2.60 -2.55 4.68
N THR A 97 2.63 -1.30 4.23
CA THR A 97 1.48 -0.62 3.66
C THR A 97 1.82 -0.09 2.27
N LEU A 98 1.06 -0.50 1.28
CA LEU A 98 1.22 -0.05 -0.11
C LEU A 98 0.31 1.14 -0.39
N ASP A 99 0.89 2.32 -0.54
CA ASP A 99 0.21 3.57 -0.89
C ASP A 99 0.59 3.99 -2.33
N VAL A 100 0.24 3.12 -3.28
CA VAL A 100 0.68 3.24 -4.68
C VAL A 100 -0.34 4.08 -5.46
N GLU A 101 0.10 5.25 -5.92
CA GLU A 101 -0.71 6.15 -6.73
C GLU A 101 -0.30 6.11 -8.21
N SER A 102 -1.27 6.34 -9.09
CA SER A 102 -1.03 6.56 -10.51
C SER A 102 -0.30 7.89 -10.76
N ALA A 103 0.27 8.06 -11.97
CA ALA A 103 0.92 9.32 -12.33
C ALA A 103 -0.03 10.51 -12.30
N SER A 104 0.49 11.70 -11.97
CA SER A 104 -0.28 12.94 -12.09
C SER A 104 -0.86 13.08 -13.50
N GLY A 105 -2.16 13.33 -13.59
CA GLY A 105 -2.90 13.42 -14.85
C GLY A 105 -3.25 12.07 -15.49
N PHE A 106 -2.86 10.95 -14.89
CA PHE A 106 -3.36 9.62 -15.26
C PHE A 106 -4.73 9.39 -14.65
N ASP A 107 -5.73 9.20 -15.50
CA ASP A 107 -7.10 8.92 -15.07
C ASP A 107 -7.35 7.41 -15.11
N GLU A 108 -7.27 6.78 -13.94
CA GLU A 108 -7.53 5.36 -13.71
C GLU A 108 -9.00 4.96 -13.89
N THR A 109 -9.92 5.94 -13.98
CA THR A 109 -11.35 5.71 -14.22
C THR A 109 -11.70 5.50 -15.69
N LEU A 110 -10.74 5.70 -16.60
CA LEU A 110 -10.94 5.48 -18.03
C LEU A 110 -10.69 4.01 -18.38
N GLU A 111 -11.62 3.41 -19.12
CA GLU A 111 -11.54 2.00 -19.57
C GLU A 111 -10.21 1.68 -20.29
N GLY A 112 -9.67 2.64 -21.06
CA GLY A 112 -8.38 2.50 -21.76
C GLY A 112 -7.15 2.46 -20.84
N ASN A 113 -7.32 2.82 -19.57
CA ASN A 113 -6.27 2.94 -18.56
C ASN A 113 -6.33 1.86 -17.47
N LYS A 114 -7.29 0.93 -17.55
CA LYS A 114 -7.50 -0.12 -16.54
C LYS A 114 -6.31 -1.06 -16.32
N TYR A 115 -5.38 -1.15 -17.28
CA TYR A 115 -4.15 -1.94 -17.16
C TYR A 115 -3.33 -1.54 -15.92
N TRP A 116 -3.38 -0.26 -15.52
CA TRP A 116 -2.71 0.18 -14.30
C TRP A 116 -3.33 -0.45 -13.05
N LEU A 117 -4.67 -0.53 -12.98
CA LEU A 117 -5.39 -1.22 -11.89
C LEU A 117 -5.12 -2.74 -11.91
N GLU A 118 -5.01 -3.35 -13.09
CA GLU A 118 -4.59 -4.76 -13.22
C GLU A 118 -3.19 -4.99 -12.63
N GLY A 119 -2.25 -4.08 -12.92
CA GLY A 119 -0.91 -4.10 -12.35
C GLY A 119 -0.91 -3.90 -10.83
N LEU A 120 -1.72 -2.97 -10.32
CA LEU A 120 -1.87 -2.73 -8.89
C LEU A 120 -2.36 -3.98 -8.14
N LEU A 121 -3.39 -4.64 -8.66
CA LEU A 121 -3.91 -5.90 -8.12
C LEU A 121 -2.85 -7.01 -8.17
N ALA A 122 -2.07 -7.07 -9.26
CA ALA A 122 -0.95 -8.00 -9.35
C ALA A 122 0.06 -7.73 -8.24
N LEU A 123 0.49 -6.49 -8.03
CA LEU A 123 1.41 -6.14 -6.94
C LEU A 123 0.89 -6.55 -5.57
N TYR A 124 -0.38 -6.29 -5.27
CA TYR A 124 -0.99 -6.68 -4.00
C TYR A 124 -0.92 -8.20 -3.79
N LYS A 125 -1.30 -8.97 -4.81
CA LYS A 125 -1.18 -10.44 -4.77
C LYS A 125 0.27 -10.89 -4.61
N CYS A 126 1.20 -10.36 -5.39
CA CYS A 126 2.61 -10.74 -5.33
C CYS A 126 3.20 -10.45 -3.95
N THR A 127 2.85 -9.30 -3.36
CA THR A 127 3.29 -8.93 -2.02
C THR A 127 2.71 -9.91 -1.00
N LEU A 128 1.41 -10.20 -1.05
CA LEU A 128 0.77 -11.17 -0.17
C LEU A 128 1.37 -12.58 -0.25
N GLU A 129 1.78 -13.02 -1.45
CA GLU A 129 2.37 -14.35 -1.67
C GLU A 129 3.85 -14.45 -1.25
N THR A 130 4.55 -13.33 -1.07
CA THR A 130 6.00 -13.32 -0.82
C THR A 130 6.40 -12.73 0.53
N LEU A 131 5.53 -11.93 1.14
CA LEU A 131 5.78 -11.35 2.45
C LEU A 131 5.85 -12.47 3.51
N PRO A 132 6.79 -12.40 4.47
CA PRO A 132 6.79 -13.32 5.61
C PRO A 132 5.43 -13.37 6.32
N ALA A 133 5.02 -14.56 6.75
CA ALA A 133 3.69 -14.81 7.30
C ALA A 133 3.41 -14.08 8.64
N ASP A 134 4.45 -13.57 9.31
CA ASP A 134 4.36 -12.77 10.52
C ASP A 134 4.21 -11.26 10.24
N LEU A 135 4.25 -10.85 8.96
CA LEU A 135 4.06 -9.46 8.56
C LEU A 135 2.68 -9.25 7.95
N LYS A 136 2.04 -8.18 8.41
CA LYS A 136 0.74 -7.70 7.93
C LYS A 136 0.89 -7.02 6.57
N LEU A 137 -0.08 -7.21 5.69
CA LEU A 137 -0.23 -6.42 4.47
C LEU A 137 -1.44 -5.49 4.57
N ALA A 138 -1.17 -4.20 4.45
CA ALA A 138 -2.19 -3.17 4.24
C ALA A 138 -2.01 -2.51 2.87
N VAL A 139 -3.11 -2.00 2.30
CA VAL A 139 -3.08 -1.24 1.04
C VAL A 139 -3.92 0.01 1.16
N THR A 140 -3.50 1.08 0.51
CA THR A 140 -4.30 2.29 0.32
C THR A 140 -4.84 2.33 -1.10
N ILE A 141 -6.12 2.66 -1.25
CA ILE A 141 -6.78 2.85 -2.54
C ILE A 141 -7.52 4.18 -2.58
N LYS A 142 -7.64 4.77 -3.77
CA LYS A 142 -8.55 5.90 -3.98
C LYS A 142 -9.99 5.39 -4.01
N ASP A 143 -10.94 6.24 -3.62
CA ASP A 143 -12.37 5.90 -3.70
C ASP A 143 -12.82 5.69 -5.17
N SER A 144 -12.18 6.40 -6.09
CA SER A 144 -12.45 6.35 -7.54
C SER A 144 -11.99 5.06 -8.24
N CYS A 145 -11.24 4.16 -7.59
CA CYS A 145 -10.72 2.93 -8.20
C CYS A 145 -11.80 1.94 -8.68
N ASP A 146 -13.07 2.12 -8.30
CA ASP A 146 -14.21 1.27 -8.66
C ASP A 146 -14.95 1.66 -9.94
N SER A 147 -14.47 2.68 -10.64
CA SER A 147 -15.17 3.24 -11.81
C SER A 147 -15.16 2.34 -13.06
N VAL A 148 -14.33 1.29 -13.09
CA VAL A 148 -14.16 0.38 -14.24
C VAL A 148 -14.04 -1.08 -13.83
N ASP A 149 -14.43 -1.99 -14.74
CA ASP A 149 -14.24 -3.43 -14.59
C ASP A 149 -12.85 -3.86 -15.06
N VAL A 150 -12.15 -4.59 -14.19
CA VAL A 150 -10.74 -4.94 -14.36
C VAL A 150 -10.59 -6.45 -14.53
N ALA A 151 -9.73 -6.89 -15.46
CA ALA A 151 -9.44 -8.30 -15.67
C ALA A 151 -8.31 -8.77 -14.75
N PHE A 152 -8.62 -9.63 -13.78
CA PHE A 152 -7.63 -10.14 -12.83
C PHE A 152 -7.97 -11.56 -12.38
N GLU A 153 -6.95 -12.43 -12.34
CA GLU A 153 -7.05 -13.85 -11.96
C GLU A 153 -8.15 -14.62 -12.73
N GLY A 154 -8.34 -14.31 -14.01
CA GLY A 154 -9.32 -14.97 -14.88
C GLY A 154 -10.77 -14.51 -14.69
N SER A 155 -11.01 -13.43 -13.94
CA SER A 155 -12.33 -12.81 -13.78
C SER A 155 -12.31 -11.33 -14.18
N VAL A 156 -13.44 -10.80 -14.63
CA VAL A 156 -13.65 -9.38 -14.95
C VAL A 156 -14.75 -8.86 -14.03
N LYS A 157 -14.42 -7.87 -13.20
CA LYS A 157 -15.30 -7.27 -12.18
C LYS A 157 -14.70 -5.96 -11.63
N PRO A 158 -15.44 -5.18 -10.82
CA PRO A 158 -14.91 -3.95 -10.24
C PRO A 158 -13.69 -4.19 -9.36
N THR A 159 -12.77 -3.22 -9.32
CA THR A 159 -11.50 -3.28 -8.56
C THR A 159 -11.71 -3.66 -7.09
N ARG A 160 -12.71 -3.09 -6.39
CA ARG A 160 -13.04 -3.47 -5.01
C ARG A 160 -13.29 -4.95 -4.84
N GLN A 161 -13.98 -5.57 -5.79
CA GLN A 161 -14.35 -6.97 -5.64
C GLN A 161 -13.12 -7.87 -5.80
N HIS A 162 -12.09 -7.43 -6.52
CA HIS A 162 -10.78 -8.10 -6.49
C HIS A 162 -10.06 -7.87 -5.17
N ILE A 163 -10.12 -6.66 -4.62
CA ILE A 163 -9.50 -6.34 -3.31
C ILE A 163 -10.16 -7.12 -2.18
N ILE A 164 -11.48 -7.25 -2.16
CA ILE A 164 -12.23 -8.09 -1.20
C ILE A 164 -11.79 -9.55 -1.31
N ASP A 165 -11.60 -10.07 -2.52
CA ASP A 165 -11.09 -11.42 -2.71
C ASP A 165 -9.66 -11.60 -2.19
N LEU A 166 -8.81 -10.57 -2.32
CA LEU A 166 -7.48 -10.56 -1.71
C LEU A 166 -7.54 -10.44 -0.18
N ALA A 167 -8.49 -9.69 0.37
CA ALA A 167 -8.72 -9.60 1.81
C ALA A 167 -9.09 -10.97 2.40
N ASN A 168 -9.93 -11.74 1.69
CA ASN A 168 -10.25 -13.12 2.05
C ASN A 168 -9.04 -14.08 1.97
N LYS A 169 -7.92 -13.66 1.39
CA LYS A 169 -6.67 -14.43 1.27
C LYS A 169 -5.56 -13.94 2.22
N GLY A 170 -5.83 -12.93 3.05
CA GLY A 170 -4.88 -12.46 4.07
C GLY A 170 -4.39 -11.01 3.90
N LEU A 171 -4.92 -10.24 2.95
CA LEU A 171 -4.77 -8.79 2.98
C LEU A 171 -5.59 -8.25 4.16
N GLU A 172 -4.92 -7.71 5.17
CA GLU A 172 -5.55 -7.44 6.47
C GLU A 172 -6.33 -6.13 6.51
N THR A 173 -5.78 -5.08 5.90
CA THR A 173 -6.35 -3.74 5.95
C THR A 173 -6.41 -3.10 4.58
N VAL A 174 -7.57 -2.55 4.24
CA VAL A 174 -7.77 -1.67 3.08
C VAL A 174 -8.08 -0.27 3.61
N ILE A 175 -7.19 0.67 3.32
CA ILE A 175 -7.35 2.09 3.64
C ILE A 175 -7.96 2.77 2.41
N VAL A 176 -9.17 3.31 2.54
CA VAL A 176 -9.79 4.06 1.44
C VAL A 176 -9.48 5.55 1.65
N ALA A 177 -8.71 6.12 0.73
CA ALA A 177 -8.42 7.55 0.67
C ALA A 177 -9.63 8.32 0.13
N GLY A 178 -10.70 8.41 0.92
CA GLY A 178 -11.93 9.15 0.57
C GLY A 178 -11.80 10.67 0.68
N TYR A 179 -10.64 11.22 0.33
CA TYR A 179 -10.34 12.65 0.37
C TYR A 179 -9.61 13.05 -0.91
N ARG A 180 -9.77 14.32 -1.33
CA ARG A 180 -9.17 14.89 -2.55
C ARG A 180 -9.67 14.27 -3.88
N ASP A 181 -10.78 13.53 -3.88
CA ASP A 181 -11.39 12.99 -5.10
C ASP A 181 -12.10 14.05 -5.99
N SER A 182 -12.25 15.29 -5.51
CA SER A 182 -12.66 16.47 -6.31
C SER A 182 -12.63 17.73 -5.44
N ALA A 183 -12.61 18.91 -6.04
CA ALA A 183 -12.56 20.21 -5.37
C ALA A 183 -13.86 20.62 -4.65
N ASP A 184 -14.79 19.67 -4.40
CA ASP A 184 -16.17 19.98 -4.07
C ASP A 184 -16.81 19.02 -3.03
N GLY A 185 -15.99 18.25 -2.30
CA GLY A 185 -16.33 17.82 -0.93
C GLY A 185 -17.58 16.94 -0.77
N THR A 186 -18.02 16.24 -1.81
CA THR A 186 -19.12 15.28 -1.72
C THR A 186 -18.56 13.86 -1.72
N ILE A 187 -18.31 13.35 -0.52
CA ILE A 187 -18.18 11.91 -0.29
C ILE A 187 -19.60 11.36 -0.31
N ASP A 188 -19.97 10.65 -1.38
CA ASP A 188 -21.20 9.86 -1.36
C ASP A 188 -21.00 8.68 -0.40
N ARG A 189 -21.74 8.72 0.72
CA ARG A 189 -21.74 7.63 1.69
C ARG A 189 -22.26 6.37 1.00
N ILE A 190 -21.39 5.37 0.89
CA ILE A 190 -21.74 4.01 0.47
C ILE A 190 -22.82 3.46 1.42
N GLY A 191 -24.05 3.39 0.91
CA GLY A 191 -25.08 2.40 1.25
C GLY A 191 -25.54 2.30 2.71
N ASN A 192 -26.55 3.08 3.08
CA ASN A 192 -27.58 2.64 4.03
C ASN A 192 -28.88 2.43 3.26
N GLU A 193 -28.97 1.32 2.51
CA GLU A 193 -30.27 0.74 2.22
C GLU A 193 -30.66 -0.10 3.43
N VAL A 194 -31.40 0.54 4.34
CA VAL A 194 -32.18 -0.17 5.35
C VAL A 194 -33.55 -0.41 4.71
N ALA A 195 -33.89 -1.68 4.52
CA ALA A 195 -35.23 -2.12 4.15
C ALA A 195 -36.28 -1.73 5.20
#